data_AF-A0A0J9XRL9-F1
#
_entry.id   AF-A0A0J9XRL9-F1
#
_cell.length_a   1.000
_cell.length_b   1.000
_cell.length_c   1.000
_cell.angle_alpha   90.00
_cell.angle_beta   90.00
_cell.angle_gamma   90.00
#
_symmetry.space_group_name_H-M   'P 1'
#
loop_
_entity.id
_entity.type
_entity.pdbx_description
1 polymer ?
#
loop_
_entity_poly.entity_id
_entity_poly.type
_entity_poly.pdbx_seq_one_letter_code
_entity_poly.pdbx_strand_id
1 'polypeptide(L)'
;MKQIVNVKTNGFLLGKRKFLDTTTDIGKHIFDDYFLSEAARRFLIRRELLRANSRQFILVPVSMWILLSSVVCLSFMCLMRYGRIVSYGSLAVLMPLAAVIFQNAMRNFFSQSEMMLDYNACADSPEYVEGARQYLNSSAATNLRIRNALGDLESEFIAANGDSVGDSWPYSKRLKAIQKLAAEQSQKNNSTTNNSHK
;
A
#
# COMPACT_ATOMS: atom_id res chain seq x y z
N MET A 1 -29.11 -13.11 30.94
CA MET A 1 -27.80 -13.34 31.60
C MET A 1 -26.69 -12.95 30.62
N LYS A 2 -25.94 -11.88 30.90
CA LYS A 2 -24.77 -11.47 30.10
C LYS A 2 -23.57 -12.29 30.55
N GLN A 3 -23.07 -13.19 29.72
CA GLN A 3 -21.76 -13.80 29.94
C GLN A 3 -20.68 -12.79 29.55
N ILE A 4 -20.09 -12.15 30.55
CA ILE A 4 -18.85 -11.38 30.41
C ILE A 4 -17.72 -12.42 30.50
N VAL A 5 -17.19 -12.83 29.35
CA VAL A 5 -16.02 -13.71 29.31
C VAL A 5 -14.78 -12.87 29.63
N ASN A 6 -14.33 -12.94 30.88
CA ASN A 6 -13.10 -12.32 31.35
C ASN A 6 -11.91 -13.20 30.94
N VAL A 7 -11.24 -12.85 29.84
CA VAL A 7 -10.00 -13.52 29.43
C VAL A 7 -8.83 -12.88 30.17
N LYS A 8 -8.36 -13.57 31.22
CA LYS A 8 -7.13 -13.24 31.95
C LYS A 8 -5.91 -13.62 31.11
N THR A 9 -5.28 -12.65 30.45
CA THR A 9 -3.98 -12.85 29.79
C THR A 9 -2.84 -12.41 30.71
N ASN A 10 -2.24 -13.40 31.38
CA ASN A 10 -0.90 -13.25 31.94
C ASN A 10 0.11 -13.24 30.78
N GLY A 11 0.66 -12.08 30.43
CA GLY A 11 1.70 -11.94 29.41
C GLY A 11 2.36 -10.57 29.48
N PHE A 12 3.51 -10.50 30.14
CA PHE A 12 4.24 -9.28 30.53
C PHE A 12 4.85 -8.48 29.36
N LEU A 13 4.49 -8.75 28.09
CA LEU A 13 5.02 -8.07 26.89
C LEU A 13 3.99 -7.95 25.75
N LEU A 14 2.69 -7.81 26.04
CA LEU A 14 1.71 -7.36 25.04
C LEU A 14 1.35 -5.91 25.31
N GLY A 15 1.83 -5.00 24.45
CA GLY A 15 1.21 -3.68 24.31
C GLY A 15 -0.30 -3.83 24.18
N LYS A 16 -1.07 -2.90 24.74
CA LYS A 16 -2.54 -2.94 24.79
C LYS A 16 -3.13 -3.03 23.37
N ARG A 17 -3.28 -4.25 22.85
CA ARG A 17 -3.98 -4.50 21.59
C ARG A 17 -5.46 -4.26 21.84
N LYS A 18 -5.98 -3.15 21.32
CA LYS A 18 -7.43 -2.90 21.29
C LYS A 18 -8.02 -3.71 20.13
N PHE A 19 -9.02 -4.52 20.44
CA PHE A 19 -9.73 -5.30 19.43
C PHE A 19 -11.07 -4.64 19.14
N LEU A 20 -11.39 -4.49 17.86
CA LEU A 20 -12.73 -4.09 17.43
C LEU A 20 -13.59 -5.35 17.39
N ASP A 21 -14.58 -5.42 18.26
CA ASP A 21 -15.56 -6.52 18.23
C ASP A 21 -16.57 -6.26 17.10
N THR A 22 -16.49 -7.06 16.05
CA THR A 22 -17.34 -6.97 14.86
C THR A 22 -18.79 -7.38 15.13
N THR A 23 -19.07 -7.98 16.29
CA THR A 23 -20.43 -8.33 16.71
C THR A 23 -21.19 -7.17 17.36
N THR A 24 -20.49 -6.09 17.68
CA THR A 24 -21.12 -4.87 18.20
C THR A 24 -21.83 -4.09 17.10
N ASP A 25 -22.92 -3.39 17.43
CA ASP A 25 -23.65 -2.54 16.48
C ASP A 25 -22.74 -1.50 15.79
N ILE A 26 -21.75 -1.00 16.53
CA ILE A 26 -20.71 -0.09 16.00
C ILE A 26 -19.85 -0.80 14.96
N GLY A 27 -19.37 -2.01 15.27
CA GLY A 27 -18.59 -2.84 14.34
C GLY A 27 -19.38 -3.16 13.07
N LYS A 28 -20.65 -3.53 13.22
CA LYS A 28 -21.53 -3.87 12.10
C LYS A 28 -21.80 -2.68 11.18
N HIS A 29 -22.08 -1.50 11.75
CA HIS A 29 -22.33 -0.27 10.98
C HIS A 29 -21.10 0.19 10.17
N ILE A 30 -19.88 -0.09 10.64
CA ILE A 30 -18.65 0.25 9.90
C ILE A 30 -18.58 -0.52 8.58
N PHE A 31 -18.99 -1.79 8.57
CA PHE A 31 -18.93 -2.64 7.38
C PHE A 31 -20.18 -2.51 6.51
N ASP A 32 -21.35 -2.32 7.10
CA ASP A 32 -22.59 -2.06 6.35
C ASP A 32 -22.48 -0.75 5.54
N ASP A 33 -21.79 0.27 6.08
CA ASP A 33 -21.50 1.50 5.36
C ASP A 33 -20.37 1.38 4.33
N TYR A 34 -19.58 0.29 4.32
CA TYR A 34 -18.50 0.07 3.35
C TYR A 34 -19.04 -0.44 2.00
N PHE A 35 -20.26 -0.10 1.65
CA PHE A 35 -20.85 -0.50 0.38
C PHE A 35 -20.20 0.28 -0.77
N LEU A 36 -19.40 -0.42 -1.57
CA LEU A 36 -18.79 0.15 -2.76
C LEU A 36 -19.85 0.30 -3.85
N SER A 37 -19.96 1.52 -4.38
CA SER A 37 -20.69 1.80 -5.63
C SER A 37 -20.24 0.85 -6.74
N GLU A 38 -21.13 0.55 -7.68
CA GLU A 38 -20.85 -0.31 -8.83
C GLU A 38 -19.66 0.21 -9.64
N ALA A 39 -19.51 1.54 -9.78
CA ALA A 39 -18.35 2.15 -10.43
C ALA A 39 -17.05 1.89 -9.66
N ALA A 40 -17.08 1.99 -8.33
CA ALA A 40 -15.94 1.70 -7.45
C ALA A 40 -15.54 0.22 -7.51
N ARG A 41 -16.53 -0.67 -7.58
CA ARG A 41 -16.31 -2.11 -7.75
C ARG A 41 -15.65 -2.42 -9.09
N ARG A 42 -16.13 -1.84 -10.20
CA ARG A 42 -15.53 -2.02 -11.53
C ARG A 42 -14.09 -1.53 -11.60
N PHE A 43 -13.80 -0.37 -10.99
CA PHE A 43 -12.43 0.12 -10.84
C PHE A 43 -11.55 -0.89 -10.10
N LEU A 44 -12.01 -1.40 -8.96
CA LEU A 44 -11.26 -2.36 -8.15
C LEU A 44 -11.00 -3.66 -8.92
N ILE A 45 -12.03 -4.22 -9.56
CA ILE A 45 -11.90 -5.44 -10.36
C ILE A 45 -10.89 -5.24 -11.48
N ARG A 46 -10.99 -4.15 -12.23
CA ARG A 46 -10.06 -3.84 -13.32
C ARG A 46 -8.62 -3.72 -12.81
N ARG A 47 -8.42 -3.02 -11.70
CA ARG A 47 -7.10 -2.84 -11.09
C ARG A 47 -6.48 -4.17 -10.66
N GLU A 48 -7.26 -5.04 -10.03
CA GLU A 48 -6.77 -6.36 -9.60
C GLU A 48 -6.55 -7.30 -10.79
N LEU A 49 -7.33 -7.20 -11.88
CA LEU A 49 -7.06 -7.91 -13.13
C LEU A 49 -5.74 -7.45 -13.77
N LEU A 50 -5.46 -6.15 -13.78
CA LEU A 50 -4.18 -5.61 -14.25
C LEU A 50 -3.01 -6.10 -13.37
N ARG A 51 -3.20 -6.17 -12.06
CA ARG A 51 -2.21 -6.73 -11.13
C ARG A 51 -1.97 -8.21 -11.40
N ALA A 52 -3.04 -9.01 -11.54
CA ALA A 52 -2.97 -10.44 -11.81
C ALA A 52 -2.32 -10.75 -13.18
N ASN A 53 -2.56 -9.91 -14.17
CA ASN A 53 -1.93 -10.04 -15.49
C ASN A 53 -0.45 -9.61 -15.46
N SER A 54 -0.05 -8.76 -14.51
CA SER A 54 1.33 -8.28 -14.40
C SER A 54 2.23 -9.31 -13.72
N ARG A 55 3.10 -9.93 -14.52
CA ARG A 55 4.17 -10.83 -14.02
C ARG A 55 5.22 -10.09 -13.19
N GLN A 56 5.27 -8.76 -13.25
CA GLN A 56 6.29 -7.94 -12.59
C GLN A 56 6.19 -8.02 -11.06
N PHE A 57 4.97 -8.16 -10.51
CA PHE A 57 4.76 -8.29 -9.07
C PHE A 57 5.34 -9.58 -8.48
N ILE A 58 5.58 -10.59 -9.32
CA ILE A 58 6.21 -11.86 -8.92
C ILE A 58 7.70 -11.83 -9.26
N LEU A 59 8.04 -11.42 -10.49
CA LEU A 59 9.41 -11.51 -10.99
C LEU A 59 10.37 -10.54 -10.28
N VAL A 60 9.92 -9.32 -9.96
CA VAL A 60 10.80 -8.29 -9.37
C VAL A 60 11.19 -8.61 -7.92
N PRO A 61 10.28 -9.00 -7.02
CA PRO A 61 10.69 -9.43 -5.68
C PRO A 61 11.63 -10.64 -5.72
N VAL A 62 11.37 -11.61 -6.61
CA VAL A 62 12.21 -12.80 -6.77
C VAL A 62 13.60 -12.44 -7.29
N SER A 63 13.71 -11.59 -8.32
CA SER A 63 15.00 -11.17 -8.85
C SER A 63 15.79 -10.35 -7.83
N MET A 64 15.13 -9.45 -7.09
CA MET A 64 15.76 -8.69 -6.01
C MET A 64 16.24 -9.59 -4.87
N TRP A 65 15.51 -10.65 -4.54
CA TRP A 65 15.92 -11.64 -3.55
C TRP A 65 17.15 -12.44 -4.02
N ILE A 66 17.18 -12.85 -5.29
CA ILE A 66 18.33 -13.52 -5.90
C ILE A 66 19.55 -12.60 -5.89
N LEU A 67 19.38 -11.32 -6.22
CA LEU A 67 20.47 -10.33 -6.18
C LEU A 67 21.01 -10.15 -4.76
N LEU A 68 20.14 -10.00 -3.76
CA LEU A 68 20.56 -9.89 -2.35
C LEU A 68 21.33 -11.15 -1.91
N SER A 69 20.81 -12.33 -2.25
CA SER A 69 21.45 -13.62 -1.93
C SER A 69 22.82 -13.77 -2.61
N SER A 70 22.94 -13.29 -3.86
CA SER A 70 24.19 -13.28 -4.61
C SER A 70 25.24 -12.38 -3.95
N VAL A 71 24.86 -11.17 -3.53
CA VAL A 71 25.76 -10.24 -2.82
C VAL A 71 26.25 -10.86 -1.50
N VAL A 72 25.36 -11.48 -0.74
CA VAL A 72 25.72 -12.20 0.50
C VAL A 72 26.71 -13.34 0.21
N CYS A 73 26.41 -14.18 -0.78
CA CYS A 73 27.27 -15.30 -1.15
C CYS A 73 28.66 -14.85 -1.64
N LEU A 74 28.71 -13.85 -2.52
CA LEU A 74 29.96 -13.26 -3.02
C LEU A 74 30.78 -12.65 -1.88
N SER A 75 30.13 -11.93 -0.95
CA SER A 75 30.80 -11.36 0.21
C SER A 75 31.43 -12.43 1.11
N PHE A 76 30.75 -13.58 1.28
CA PHE A 76 31.25 -14.74 2.00
C PHE A 76 32.41 -15.44 1.27
N MET A 77 32.33 -15.62 -0.05
CA MET A 77 33.44 -16.17 -0.84
C MET A 77 34.69 -15.27 -0.80
N CYS A 78 34.50 -13.95 -0.87
CA CYS A 78 35.59 -12.98 -0.73
C CYS A 78 36.27 -13.05 0.64
N LEU A 79 35.51 -13.25 1.73
CA LEU A 79 36.07 -13.51 3.06
C LEU A 79 36.94 -14.76 3.10
N MET A 80 36.42 -15.88 2.59
CA MET A 80 37.13 -17.15 2.63
C MET A 80 38.43 -17.08 1.82
N ARG A 81 38.45 -16.31 0.73
CA ARG A 81 39.61 -16.17 -0.16
C ARG A 81 40.62 -15.10 0.28
N TYR A 82 40.15 -13.98 0.84
CA TYR A 82 40.94 -12.78 1.14
C TYR A 82 40.83 -12.33 2.60
N GLY A 83 40.38 -13.18 3.52
CA GLY A 83 40.07 -12.82 4.92
C GLY A 83 41.21 -12.24 5.76
N ARG A 84 42.45 -12.26 5.25
CA ARG A 84 43.58 -11.51 5.84
C ARG A 84 43.59 -10.02 5.46
N ILE A 85 42.98 -9.66 4.33
CA ILE A 85 42.94 -8.32 3.75
C ILE A 85 41.60 -7.63 4.07
N VAL A 86 40.50 -8.40 4.07
CA VAL A 86 39.15 -7.88 4.33
C VAL A 86 38.83 -8.03 5.81
N SER A 87 38.79 -6.89 6.52
CA SER A 87 38.40 -6.85 7.93
C SER A 87 36.93 -7.25 8.11
N TYR A 88 36.64 -8.12 9.08
CA TYR A 88 35.28 -8.52 9.48
C TYR A 88 34.35 -7.32 9.78
N GLY A 89 34.92 -6.18 10.20
CA GLY A 89 34.16 -4.94 10.44
C GLY A 89 33.50 -4.38 9.17
N SER A 90 34.08 -4.60 7.99
CA SER A 90 33.51 -4.14 6.72
C SER A 90 32.18 -4.81 6.38
N LEU A 91 32.01 -6.07 6.78
CA LEU A 91 30.78 -6.84 6.52
C LEU A 91 29.68 -6.57 7.53
N ALA A 92 30.06 -6.30 8.78
CA ALA A 92 29.13 -5.86 9.81
C ALA A 92 28.42 -4.55 9.40
N VAL A 93 29.07 -3.71 8.57
CA VAL A 93 28.47 -2.50 7.99
C VAL A 93 27.74 -2.79 6.68
N LEU A 94 28.30 -3.63 5.81
CA LEU A 94 27.72 -3.92 4.49
C LEU A 94 26.36 -4.62 4.58
N MET A 95 26.18 -5.55 5.53
CA MET A 95 24.94 -6.33 5.65
C MET A 95 23.73 -5.46 6.04
N PRO A 96 23.77 -4.65 7.12
CA PRO A 96 22.70 -3.70 7.42
C PRO A 96 22.45 -2.70 6.29
N LEU A 97 23.52 -2.19 5.67
CA LEU A 97 23.39 -1.24 4.56
C LEU A 97 22.66 -1.85 3.36
N ALA A 98 23.02 -3.08 2.96
CA ALA A 98 22.36 -3.82 1.90
C ALA A 98 20.88 -4.08 2.23
N ALA A 99 20.57 -4.44 3.47
CA ALA A 99 19.19 -4.65 3.92
C ALA A 99 18.36 -3.35 3.84
N VAL A 100 18.92 -2.21 4.28
CA VAL A 100 18.25 -0.90 4.18
C VAL A 100 18.02 -0.48 2.74
N ILE A 101 19.03 -0.65 1.87
CA ILE A 101 18.92 -0.37 0.43
C ILE A 101 17.83 -1.24 -0.19
N PHE A 102 17.82 -2.54 0.12
CA PHE A 102 16.81 -3.48 -0.36
C PHE A 102 15.40 -3.08 0.10
N GLN A 103 15.22 -2.77 1.38
CA GLN A 103 13.93 -2.36 1.92
C GLN A 103 13.42 -1.08 1.25
N ASN A 104 14.29 -0.10 1.04
CA ASN A 104 13.95 1.14 0.35
C ASN A 104 13.61 0.91 -1.13
N ALA A 105 14.39 0.09 -1.83
CA ALA A 105 14.15 -0.28 -3.22
C ALA A 105 12.80 -1.00 -3.39
N MET A 106 12.48 -1.95 -2.51
CA MET A 106 11.20 -2.67 -2.54
C MET A 106 10.02 -1.74 -2.25
N ARG A 107 10.14 -0.84 -1.27
CA ARG A 107 9.09 0.17 -1.00
C ARG A 107 8.84 1.07 -2.21
N ASN A 108 9.90 1.54 -2.85
CA ASN A 108 9.77 2.37 -4.05
C ASN A 108 9.16 1.61 -5.22
N PHE A 109 9.56 0.35 -5.42
CA PHE A 109 8.98 -0.51 -6.45
C PHE A 109 7.49 -0.72 -6.24
N PHE A 110 7.05 -1.08 -5.03
CA PHE A 110 5.63 -1.22 -4.73
C PHE A 110 4.88 0.09 -4.90
N SER A 111 5.44 1.20 -4.43
CA SER A 111 4.85 2.55 -4.58
C SER A 111 4.60 2.90 -6.06
N GLN A 112 5.61 2.70 -6.91
CA GLN A 112 5.51 2.97 -8.35
C GLN A 112 4.56 1.99 -9.05
N SER A 113 4.61 0.71 -8.69
CA SER A 113 3.77 -0.31 -9.30
C SER A 113 2.29 -0.08 -8.98
N GLU A 114 1.95 0.28 -7.74
CA GLU A 114 0.59 0.67 -7.34
C GLU A 114 0.13 1.92 -8.09
N MET A 115 1.00 2.93 -8.19
CA MET A 115 0.69 4.15 -8.97
C MET A 115 0.41 3.83 -10.43
N MET A 116 1.21 2.96 -11.04
CA MET A 116 1.04 2.53 -12.44
C MET A 116 -0.26 1.75 -12.64
N LEU A 117 -0.63 0.90 -11.68
CA LEU A 117 -1.90 0.18 -11.71
C LEU A 117 -3.10 1.12 -11.66
N ASP A 118 -3.07 2.11 -10.77
CA ASP A 118 -4.12 3.13 -10.68
C ASP A 118 -4.20 3.95 -11.97
N TYR A 119 -3.05 4.34 -12.54
CA TYR A 119 -2.98 5.05 -13.82
C TYR A 119 -3.61 4.22 -14.96
N ASN A 120 -3.19 2.97 -15.12
CA ASN A 120 -3.67 2.08 -16.19
C ASN A 120 -5.15 1.69 -16.01
N ALA A 121 -5.64 1.61 -14.78
CA ALA A 121 -7.05 1.37 -14.50
C ALA A 121 -7.93 2.58 -14.91
N CYS A 122 -7.40 3.80 -14.75
CA CYS A 122 -8.11 5.05 -15.03
C CYS A 122 -7.86 5.60 -16.46
N ALA A 123 -6.90 5.08 -17.21
CA ALA A 123 -6.46 5.65 -18.48
C ALA A 123 -7.55 5.64 -19.57
N ASP A 124 -8.41 4.62 -19.61
CA ASP A 124 -9.28 4.39 -20.77
C ASP A 124 -10.63 5.08 -20.69
N SER A 125 -11.15 5.38 -19.50
CA SER A 125 -12.47 6.01 -19.38
C SER A 125 -12.64 6.87 -18.12
N PRO A 126 -13.44 7.95 -18.20
CA PRO A 126 -13.73 8.82 -17.06
C PRO A 126 -14.56 8.12 -15.98
N GLU A 127 -15.29 7.05 -16.33
CA GLU A 127 -16.05 6.26 -15.36
C GLU A 127 -15.14 5.55 -14.34
N TYR A 128 -13.97 5.06 -14.79
CA TYR A 128 -13.00 4.45 -13.89
C TYR A 128 -12.34 5.47 -12.96
N VAL A 129 -12.19 6.72 -13.41
CA VAL A 129 -11.70 7.84 -12.57
C VAL A 129 -12.69 8.13 -11.44
N GLU A 130 -13.98 8.21 -11.76
CA GLU A 130 -15.03 8.44 -10.75
C GLU A 130 -15.17 7.25 -9.80
N GLY A 131 -15.11 6.03 -10.33
CA GLY A 131 -15.06 4.80 -9.52
C GLY A 131 -13.87 4.78 -8.56
N ALA A 132 -12.69 5.18 -9.03
CA ALA A 132 -11.50 5.27 -8.19
C ALA A 132 -11.66 6.32 -7.08
N ARG A 133 -12.22 7.50 -7.40
CA ARG A 133 -12.51 8.54 -6.41
C ARG A 133 -13.46 8.03 -5.32
N GLN A 134 -14.53 7.34 -5.69
CA GLN A 134 -15.49 6.77 -4.75
C GLN A 134 -14.86 5.69 -3.88
N TYR A 135 -14.08 4.78 -4.47
CA TYR A 135 -13.35 3.74 -3.75
C TYR A 135 -12.38 4.30 -2.72
N LEU A 136 -11.54 5.26 -3.12
CA LEU A 136 -10.50 5.83 -2.25
C LEU A 136 -11.09 6.61 -1.09
N ASN A 137 -12.12 7.44 -1.35
CA ASN A 137 -12.79 8.20 -0.31
C ASN A 137 -13.53 7.29 0.69
N SER A 138 -14.24 6.27 0.18
CA SER A 138 -14.96 5.32 1.05
C SER A 138 -13.98 4.51 1.92
N SER A 139 -12.84 4.11 1.36
CA SER A 139 -11.80 3.37 2.09
C SER A 139 -11.13 4.23 3.16
N ALA A 140 -10.78 5.48 2.86
CA ALA A 140 -10.23 6.41 3.86
C ALA A 140 -11.25 6.71 4.96
N ALA A 141 -12.53 6.95 4.62
CA ALA A 141 -13.60 7.19 5.59
C ALA A 141 -13.81 5.98 6.51
N THR A 142 -13.74 4.77 5.98
CA THR A 142 -13.89 3.53 6.75
C THR A 142 -12.74 3.33 7.71
N ASN A 143 -11.50 3.60 7.27
CA ASN A 143 -10.33 3.60 8.16
C ASN A 143 -10.48 4.60 9.32
N LEU A 144 -11.01 5.80 9.06
CA LEU A 144 -11.29 6.78 10.10
C LEU A 144 -12.36 6.29 11.08
N ARG A 145 -13.42 5.64 10.61
CA ARG A 145 -14.43 5.04 11.49
C ARG A 145 -13.85 3.94 12.36
N ILE A 146 -13.00 3.07 11.81
CA ILE A 146 -12.28 2.04 12.56
C ILE A 146 -11.42 2.68 13.65
N ARG A 147 -10.63 3.70 13.30
CA ARG A 147 -9.80 4.43 14.25
C ARG A 147 -10.62 5.07 15.38
N ASN A 148 -11.75 5.69 15.03
CA ASN A 148 -12.65 6.31 16.01
C ASN A 148 -13.29 5.26 16.92
N ALA A 149 -13.71 4.12 16.38
CA ALA A 149 -14.31 3.03 17.16
C ALA A 149 -13.31 2.37 18.12
N LEU A 150 -12.02 2.31 17.75
CA LEU A 150 -10.94 1.87 18.63
C LEU A 150 -10.58 2.91 19.71
N GLY A 151 -11.11 4.14 19.61
CA GLY A 151 -10.78 5.25 20.51
C GLY A 151 -9.28 5.51 20.54
N ASP A 152 -8.60 5.33 19.39
CA ASP A 152 -7.15 5.39 19.27
C ASP A 152 -6.74 6.64 18.47
N LEU A 153 -6.81 7.78 19.15
CA LEU A 153 -6.45 9.09 18.59
C LEU A 153 -4.94 9.21 18.31
N GLU A 154 -4.11 8.28 18.78
CA GLU A 154 -2.67 8.22 18.48
C GLU A 154 -2.30 6.92 17.73
N SER A 155 -3.25 6.33 16.99
CA SER A 155 -3.01 5.00 16.40
C SER A 155 -1.75 4.97 15.53
N GLU A 156 -0.90 3.97 15.79
CA GLU A 156 0.34 3.72 15.02
C GLU A 156 0.05 3.22 13.59
N PHE A 157 -1.20 2.86 13.28
CA PHE A 157 -1.57 2.16 12.06
C PHE A 157 -2.44 2.97 11.10
N ILE A 158 -3.25 3.91 11.58
CA ILE A 158 -4.16 4.74 10.76
C ILE A 158 -3.88 6.21 11.05
N ALA A 159 -3.43 6.95 10.04
CA ALA A 159 -3.18 8.38 10.11
C ALA A 159 -4.47 9.20 10.19
N ALA A 160 -4.37 10.48 10.57
CA ALA A 160 -5.54 11.35 10.85
C ALA A 160 -6.39 11.65 9.62
N ASN A 161 -5.87 11.36 8.43
CA ASN A 161 -6.53 11.48 7.15
C ASN A 161 -7.16 10.16 6.65
N GLY A 162 -7.06 9.06 7.42
CA GLY A 162 -7.56 7.74 7.05
C GLY A 162 -6.58 6.88 6.25
N ASP A 163 -5.38 7.38 5.96
CA ASP A 163 -4.33 6.59 5.32
C ASP A 163 -3.75 5.54 6.29
N SER A 164 -3.37 4.38 5.76
CA SER A 164 -2.64 3.39 6.56
C SER A 164 -1.18 3.82 6.72
N VAL A 165 -0.70 3.84 7.96
CA VAL A 165 0.71 4.10 8.30
C VAL A 165 1.53 2.91 7.81
N GLY A 166 2.52 3.18 6.96
CA GLY A 166 3.36 2.14 6.35
C GLY A 166 2.93 1.70 4.95
N ASP A 167 1.78 2.16 4.46
CA ASP A 167 1.43 1.98 3.05
C ASP A 167 2.41 2.76 2.15
N SER A 168 2.93 2.09 1.13
CA SER A 168 3.88 2.68 0.18
C SER A 168 3.18 3.65 -0.79
N TRP A 169 1.86 3.52 -0.97
CA TRP A 169 1.06 4.37 -1.84
C TRP A 169 -0.31 4.69 -1.21
N PRO A 170 -0.36 5.65 -0.26
CA PRO A 170 -1.55 5.89 0.55
C PRO A 170 -2.72 6.52 -0.23
N TYR A 171 -3.96 6.35 0.27
CA TYR A 171 -5.20 6.79 -0.40
C TYR A 171 -5.20 8.27 -0.75
N SER A 172 -4.74 9.14 0.14
CA SER A 172 -4.68 10.58 -0.13
C SER A 172 -3.75 10.94 -1.30
N LYS A 173 -2.61 10.23 -1.42
CA LYS A 173 -1.65 10.42 -2.52
C LYS A 173 -2.19 9.86 -3.84
N ARG A 174 -2.85 8.70 -3.77
CA ARG A 174 -3.57 8.08 -4.89
C ARG A 174 -4.62 9.02 -5.48
N LEU A 175 -5.44 9.60 -4.62
CA LEU A 175 -6.52 10.50 -5.03
C LEU A 175 -5.97 11.74 -5.75
N LYS A 176 -4.90 12.36 -5.24
CA LYS A 176 -4.23 13.48 -5.90
C LYS A 176 -3.68 13.11 -7.28
N ALA A 177 -3.07 11.94 -7.42
CA ALA A 177 -2.53 11.46 -8.68
C ALA A 177 -3.63 11.25 -9.73
N ILE A 178 -4.77 10.66 -9.33
CA ILE A 178 -5.92 10.42 -10.22
C ILE A 178 -6.58 11.74 -10.62
N GLN A 179 -6.71 12.70 -9.71
CA GLN A 179 -7.23 14.04 -10.04
C GLN A 179 -6.35 14.77 -11.05
N LYS A 180 -5.02 14.67 -10.90
CA LYS A 180 -4.07 15.22 -11.87
C LYS A 180 -4.23 14.58 -13.25
N LEU A 181 -4.34 13.26 -13.31
CA LEU A 181 -4.58 12.50 -14.54
C LEU A 181 -5.86 12.95 -15.24
N ALA A 182 -6.97 13.10 -14.49
CA ALA A 182 -8.24 13.57 -15.03
C ALA A 182 -8.17 14.99 -15.61
N ALA A 183 -7.43 15.88 -14.93
CA ALA A 183 -7.20 17.25 -15.38
C ALA A 183 -6.39 17.29 -16.69
N GLU A 184 -5.34 16.48 -16.79
CA GLU A 184 -4.52 16.34 -18.01
C GLU A 184 -5.33 15.80 -19.19
N GLN A 185 -6.18 14.79 -18.97
CA GLN A 185 -7.08 14.24 -19.99
C GLN A 185 -8.09 15.28 -20.49
N SER A 186 -8.66 16.07 -19.58
CA SER A 186 -9.61 17.13 -19.93
C SER A 186 -8.95 18.25 -20.75
N GLN A 187 -7.72 18.64 -20.41
CA GLN A 187 -6.95 19.60 -21.20
C GLN A 187 -6.62 19.09 -22.62
N LYS A 188 -6.22 17.82 -22.74
CA LYS A 188 -5.90 17.19 -24.03
C LYS A 188 -7.13 17.08 -24.94
N ASN A 189 -8.29 16.77 -24.37
CA ASN A 189 -9.53 16.71 -25.13
C ASN A 189 -9.91 18.10 -25.66
N ASN A 190 -9.87 19.13 -24.80
CA ASN A 190 -10.21 20.50 -25.19
C ASN A 190 -9.28 21.10 -26.27
N SER A 191 -7.99 20.77 -26.25
CA SER A 191 -7.04 21.22 -27.29
C SER A 191 -7.26 20.54 -28.65
N THR A 192 -7.70 19.28 -28.63
CA THR A 192 -8.00 18.52 -29.86
C THR A 192 -9.28 19.05 -30.53
N THR A 193 -10.31 19.38 -29.76
CA THR A 193 -11.56 19.97 -30.29
C THR A 193 -11.33 21.34 -30.94
N ASN A 194 -10.47 22.18 -30.35
CA ASN A 194 -10.16 23.50 -30.89
C ASN A 194 -9.33 23.47 -32.19
N ASN A 195 -8.54 22.41 -32.40
CA ASN A 195 -7.78 22.22 -33.64
C ASN A 195 -8.61 21.59 -34.77
N SER A 196 -9.72 20.93 -34.45
CA SER A 196 -10.63 20.35 -35.46
C SER A 196 -11.64 21.35 -36.05
N HIS A 197 -11.69 22.57 -35.49
CA HIS A 197 -12.56 23.67 -35.94
C HIS A 197 -11.79 24.81 -36.63
N LYS A 198 -10.52 24.60 -36.98
CA LYS A 198 -9.73 25.45 -37.87
C LYS A 198 -9.51 24.73 -39.20
#